data_AF-A0A8H5E4E0-F1
#
_entry.id   AF-A0A8H5E4E0-F1
#
_cell.length_a   1.000
_cell.length_b   1.000
_cell.length_c   1.000
_cell.angle_alpha   90.00
_cell.angle_beta   90.00
_cell.angle_gamma   90.00
#
_symmetry.space_group_name_H-M   'P 1'
#
loop_
_entity.id
_entity.type
_entity.pdbx_description
1 polymer ?
#
loop_
_entity_poly.entity_id
_entity_poly.type
_entity_poly.pdbx_seq_one_letter_code
_entity_poly.pdbx_strand_id
1 'polypeptide(L)'
;MVPAFLKALLLLALGSGFGSADTFDYGDRDGSLFLELSISEAQNKRHEWGLVEPWISDYISALEENRYGDAIWARYQMFGGTANGTHLEYPQWTVRDAIEEDAIGYRLRERDIWKHAMAFYANSSKNTQSDILDLIFDVNRRSYYRLFRDQYRLHKRFQQSEHVLPNCDCWNTAQDEVDSVLDLK
;
A
#
# COMPACT_ATOMS: atom_id res chain seq x y z
N MET A 1 11.30 8.20 -24.81
CA MET A 1 11.23 6.82 -24.30
C MET A 1 12.00 6.81 -22.98
N VAL A 2 11.32 7.14 -21.89
CA VAL A 2 11.97 7.26 -20.57
C VAL A 2 12.10 5.85 -20.00
N PRO A 3 13.29 5.43 -19.56
CA PRO A 3 13.49 4.08 -19.06
C PRO A 3 12.68 3.87 -17.77
N ALA A 4 12.13 2.66 -17.60
CA ALA A 4 11.31 2.24 -16.46
C ALA A 4 11.95 2.51 -15.07
N PHE A 5 13.27 2.74 -15.04
CA PHE A 5 14.05 3.14 -13.88
C PHE A 5 13.60 4.44 -13.19
N LEU A 6 12.85 5.33 -13.86
CA LEU A 6 12.36 6.55 -13.20
C LEU A 6 11.06 6.36 -12.40
N LYS A 7 10.29 5.29 -12.64
CA LYS A 7 9.03 5.04 -11.92
C LYS A 7 9.24 4.35 -10.57
N ALA A 8 10.23 3.45 -10.47
CA ALA A 8 10.53 2.75 -9.23
C ALA A 8 11.24 3.65 -8.19
N LEU A 9 12.04 4.62 -8.63
CA LEU A 9 12.72 5.55 -7.71
C LEU A 9 11.79 6.62 -7.11
N LEU A 10 10.64 6.86 -7.75
CA LEU A 10 9.62 7.81 -7.27
C LEU A 10 8.73 7.24 -6.16
N LEU A 11 8.75 5.93 -5.92
CA LEU A 11 7.94 5.28 -4.88
C LEU A 11 8.67 5.11 -3.54
N LEU A 12 9.99 5.32 -3.47
CA LEU A 12 10.79 5.08 -2.26
C LEU A 12 11.53 6.31 -1.72
N ALA A 13 11.35 7.48 -2.33
CA ALA A 13 11.93 8.72 -1.85
C ALA A 13 10.99 9.89 -2.16
N LEU A 14 9.86 9.97 -1.46
CA LEU A 14 9.05 11.18 -1.28
C LEU A 14 7.99 10.92 -0.20
N GLY A 15 8.45 10.78 1.04
CA GLY A 15 7.78 11.52 2.10
C GLY A 15 7.85 12.99 1.71
N SER A 16 6.71 13.56 1.34
CA SER A 16 6.46 14.99 1.10
C SER A 16 6.97 15.61 -0.23
N GLY A 17 6.08 15.65 -1.22
CA GLY A 17 5.89 16.84 -2.07
C GLY A 17 6.63 16.92 -3.40
N PHE A 18 6.05 16.33 -4.46
CA PHE A 18 5.99 16.97 -5.79
C PHE A 18 4.68 16.56 -6.46
N GLY A 19 3.82 17.55 -6.70
CA GLY A 19 2.63 17.39 -7.52
C GLY A 19 3.02 17.11 -8.96
N SER A 20 2.77 15.88 -9.40
CA SER A 20 2.21 15.64 -10.72
C SER A 20 0.83 15.06 -10.46
N ALA A 21 -0.14 15.96 -10.41
CA ALA A 21 -1.55 15.60 -10.33
C ALA A 21 -1.96 15.00 -11.68
N ASP A 22 -1.61 13.73 -11.90
CA ASP A 22 -2.60 12.85 -12.51
C ASP A 22 -3.64 12.66 -11.42
N THR A 23 -4.59 13.60 -11.37
CA THR A 23 -5.79 13.48 -10.56
C THR A 23 -6.53 12.27 -11.10
N PHE A 24 -6.22 11.09 -10.56
CA PHE A 24 -7.29 10.16 -10.28
C PHE A 24 -8.35 10.99 -9.57
N ASP A 25 -9.53 11.06 -10.15
CA ASP A 25 -10.68 11.65 -9.49
C ASP A 25 -10.93 10.78 -8.26
N TYR A 26 -10.30 11.15 -7.13
CA TYR A 26 -10.56 10.62 -5.80
C TYR A 26 -11.95 11.12 -5.40
N GLY A 27 -12.95 10.73 -6.18
CA GLY A 27 -14.32 11.11 -5.99
C GLY A 27 -14.80 10.47 -4.68
N ASP A 28 -15.06 11.33 -3.70
CA ASP A 28 -16.23 11.21 -2.82
C ASP A 28 -16.51 9.79 -2.28
N ARG A 29 -15.47 9.13 -1.72
CA ARG A 29 -15.61 7.85 -1.00
C ARG A 29 -15.06 7.99 0.39
N ASP A 30 -15.81 8.69 1.23
CA ASP A 30 -15.63 8.74 2.67
C ASP A 30 -15.61 7.30 3.25
N GLY A 31 -14.41 6.72 3.43
CA GLY A 31 -14.21 5.49 4.22
C GLY A 31 -13.76 4.23 3.48
N SER A 32 -13.35 4.27 2.21
CA SER A 32 -12.83 3.07 1.50
C SER A 32 -11.31 3.09 1.29
N LEU A 33 -10.53 3.43 2.32
CA LEU A 33 -9.06 3.28 2.31
C LEU A 33 -8.69 1.88 1.79
N PHE A 34 -7.71 1.71 0.91
CA PHE A 34 -7.41 0.44 0.22
C PHE A 34 -8.42 -0.04 -0.83
N LEU A 35 -9.64 0.47 -0.91
CA LEU A 35 -10.67 0.06 -1.88
C LEU A 35 -11.22 1.25 -2.66
N GLU A 36 -10.32 2.12 -3.13
CA GLU A 36 -10.67 3.35 -3.87
C GLU A 36 -11.36 3.05 -5.20
N LEU A 37 -11.16 1.85 -5.74
CA LEU A 37 -11.68 1.47 -7.05
C LEU A 37 -13.10 0.92 -6.96
N SER A 38 -14.06 1.51 -7.67
CA SER A 38 -15.39 0.88 -7.76
C SER A 38 -15.39 -0.32 -8.70
N ILE A 39 -16.41 -1.16 -8.54
CA ILE A 39 -16.74 -2.23 -9.49
C ILE A 39 -16.84 -1.69 -10.92
N SER A 40 -17.54 -0.55 -11.12
CA SER A 40 -17.70 0.02 -12.46
C SER A 40 -16.37 0.46 -13.07
N GLU A 41 -15.51 1.10 -12.28
CA GLU A 41 -14.18 1.49 -12.73
C GLU A 41 -13.30 0.27 -13.03
N ALA A 42 -13.28 -0.72 -12.13
CA ALA A 42 -12.53 -1.98 -12.34
C ALA A 42 -12.95 -2.71 -13.64
N GLN A 43 -14.25 -2.68 -13.96
CA GLN A 43 -14.77 -3.25 -15.20
C GLN A 43 -14.38 -2.42 -16.44
N ASN A 44 -14.63 -1.10 -16.39
CA ASN A 44 -14.52 -0.24 -17.56
C ASN A 44 -13.08 0.15 -17.90
N LYS A 45 -12.21 0.23 -16.88
CA LYS A 45 -10.82 0.70 -17.02
C LYS A 45 -9.79 -0.41 -17.10
N ARG A 46 -10.24 -1.67 -17.11
CA ARG A 46 -9.38 -2.87 -17.18
C ARG A 46 -8.25 -2.77 -18.21
N HIS A 47 -8.59 -2.45 -19.47
CA HIS A 47 -7.59 -2.39 -20.54
C HIS A 47 -6.70 -1.16 -20.45
N GLU A 48 -7.28 -0.02 -20.06
CA GLU A 48 -6.58 1.26 -19.94
C GLU A 48 -5.49 1.20 -18.87
N TRP A 49 -5.77 0.52 -17.75
CA TRP A 49 -4.84 0.41 -16.63
C TRP A 49 -4.05 -0.90 -16.61
N GLY A 50 -4.22 -1.74 -17.63
CA GLY A 50 -3.51 -3.02 -17.74
C GLY A 50 -3.83 -3.99 -16.60
N LEU A 51 -5.07 -3.97 -16.10
CA LEU A 51 -5.48 -4.85 -15.02
C LEU A 51 -5.50 -6.32 -15.51
N VAL A 52 -5.12 -7.25 -14.63
CA VAL A 52 -4.92 -8.68 -14.95
C VAL A 52 -5.87 -9.62 -14.21
N GLU A 53 -6.20 -10.75 -14.86
CA GLU A 53 -6.99 -11.84 -14.26
C GLU A 53 -6.09 -12.84 -13.51
N PRO A 54 -6.62 -13.59 -12.53
CA PRO A 54 -8.02 -13.60 -12.06
C PRO A 54 -8.38 -12.46 -11.10
N TRP A 55 -7.40 -11.61 -10.75
CA TRP A 55 -7.54 -10.65 -9.66
C TRP A 55 -8.63 -9.61 -9.86
N ILE A 56 -8.97 -9.22 -11.09
CA ILE A 56 -10.11 -8.33 -11.34
C ILE A 56 -11.42 -9.02 -10.98
N SER A 57 -11.62 -10.25 -11.47
CA SER A 57 -12.83 -11.02 -11.20
C SER A 57 -12.98 -11.31 -9.71
N ASP A 58 -11.86 -11.65 -9.04
CA ASP A 58 -11.81 -11.87 -7.60
C ASP A 58 -12.12 -10.59 -6.82
N TYR A 59 -11.58 -9.45 -7.25
CA TYR A 59 -11.82 -8.14 -6.65
C TYR A 59 -13.31 -7.78 -6.66
N ILE A 60 -13.94 -7.86 -7.83
CA ILE A 60 -15.36 -7.53 -8.01
C ILE A 60 -16.24 -8.47 -7.18
N SER A 61 -16.01 -9.77 -7.28
CA SER A 61 -16.79 -10.76 -6.54
C SER A 61 -16.66 -10.58 -5.03
N ALA A 62 -15.45 -10.28 -4.55
CA ALA A 62 -15.20 -10.02 -3.14
C ALA A 62 -15.90 -8.76 -2.63
N LEU A 63 -15.96 -7.69 -3.44
CA LEU A 63 -16.72 -6.49 -3.11
C LEU A 63 -18.23 -6.76 -3.03
N GLU A 64 -18.79 -7.48 -4.00
CA GLU A 64 -20.22 -7.84 -4.03
C GLU A 64 -20.63 -8.71 -2.82
N GLU A 65 -19.73 -9.57 -2.37
CA GLU A 65 -19.96 -10.48 -1.23
C GLU A 65 -19.54 -9.88 0.13
N ASN A 66 -19.09 -8.62 0.16
CA ASN A 66 -18.55 -7.93 1.35
C ASN A 66 -17.36 -8.67 2.00
N ARG A 67 -16.58 -9.40 1.21
CA ARG A 67 -15.31 -10.03 1.61
C ARG A 67 -14.15 -9.06 1.43
N TYR A 68 -14.09 -8.03 2.27
CA TYR A 68 -13.17 -6.92 2.08
C TYR A 68 -11.70 -7.30 2.22
N GLY A 69 -11.33 -8.29 3.03
CA GLY A 69 -9.96 -8.80 3.08
C GLY A 69 -9.52 -9.41 1.75
N ASP A 70 -10.42 -10.16 1.11
CA ASP A 70 -10.18 -10.73 -0.22
C ASP A 70 -10.13 -9.64 -1.30
N ALA A 71 -10.99 -8.62 -1.21
CA ALA A 71 -10.97 -7.48 -2.12
C ALA A 71 -9.66 -6.68 -2.02
N ILE A 72 -9.18 -6.39 -0.82
CA ILE A 72 -7.90 -5.70 -0.61
C ILE A 72 -6.76 -6.54 -1.20
N TRP A 73 -6.72 -7.84 -0.91
CA TRP A 73 -5.72 -8.75 -1.47
C TRP A 73 -5.71 -8.76 -3.01
N ALA A 74 -6.89 -8.81 -3.62
CA ALA A 74 -7.02 -8.81 -5.07
C ALA A 74 -6.57 -7.46 -5.69
N ARG A 75 -6.90 -6.32 -5.04
CA ARG A 75 -6.46 -4.99 -5.50
C ARG A 75 -4.95 -4.89 -5.63
N TYR A 76 -4.20 -5.39 -4.66
CA TYR A 76 -2.73 -5.28 -4.71
C TYR A 76 -2.10 -6.13 -5.82
N GLN A 77 -2.83 -7.11 -6.35
CA GLN A 77 -2.33 -8.02 -7.38
C GLN A 77 -2.86 -7.73 -8.78
N MET A 78 -3.99 -7.04 -8.91
CA MET A 78 -4.64 -6.80 -10.20
C MET A 78 -3.83 -5.92 -11.15
N PHE A 79 -2.77 -5.26 -10.71
CA PHE A 79 -1.86 -4.49 -11.58
C PHE A 79 -0.74 -5.32 -12.20
N GLY A 80 -0.69 -6.64 -11.94
CA GLY A 80 0.21 -7.57 -12.65
C GLY A 80 1.68 -7.51 -12.23
N GLY A 81 2.05 -6.65 -11.26
CA GLY A 81 3.40 -6.57 -10.70
C GLY A 81 3.74 -7.68 -9.69
N THR A 82 2.85 -8.65 -9.50
CA THR A 82 2.94 -9.67 -8.45
C THR A 82 2.60 -11.05 -8.99
N ALA A 83 3.26 -12.08 -8.47
CA ALA A 83 2.87 -13.48 -8.65
C ALA A 83 2.82 -14.18 -7.28
N ASN A 84 1.72 -14.90 -7.02
CA ASN A 84 1.50 -15.64 -5.77
C ASN A 84 1.75 -14.79 -4.51
N GLY A 85 1.25 -13.55 -4.48
CA GLY A 85 1.41 -12.66 -3.33
C GLY A 85 2.82 -12.09 -3.14
N THR A 86 3.70 -12.20 -4.14
CA THR A 86 5.08 -11.69 -4.10
C THR A 86 5.34 -10.74 -5.27
N HIS A 87 6.08 -9.65 -5.05
CA HIS A 87 6.43 -8.72 -6.12
C HIS A 87 7.44 -9.35 -7.09
N LEU A 88 7.20 -9.18 -8.40
CA LEU A 88 8.07 -9.76 -9.44
C LEU A 88 9.45 -9.08 -9.49
N GLU A 89 9.48 -7.75 -9.34
CA GLU A 89 10.73 -6.98 -9.36
C GLU A 89 11.51 -7.07 -8.04
N TYR A 90 10.80 -7.28 -6.94
CA TYR A 90 11.37 -7.35 -5.59
C TYR A 90 10.85 -8.58 -4.84
N PRO A 91 11.35 -9.79 -5.15
CA PRO A 91 10.80 -11.03 -4.60
C PRO A 91 10.93 -11.18 -3.07
N GLN A 92 11.76 -10.37 -2.43
CA GLN A 92 11.85 -10.27 -0.97
C GLN A 92 10.68 -9.52 -0.33
N TRP A 93 9.86 -8.85 -1.14
CA TRP A 93 8.73 -8.04 -0.70
C TRP A 93 7.43 -8.75 -1.07
N THR A 94 6.59 -9.02 -0.07
CA THR A 94 5.28 -9.64 -0.26
C THR A 94 4.16 -8.62 -0.34
N VAL A 95 3.05 -8.98 -0.98
CA VAL A 95 1.83 -8.16 -0.99
C VAL A 95 1.36 -7.82 0.43
N ARG A 96 1.60 -8.70 1.41
CA ARG A 96 1.29 -8.44 2.82
C ARG A 96 2.16 -7.35 3.41
N ASP A 97 3.45 -7.35 3.10
CA ASP A 97 4.36 -6.29 3.55
C ASP A 97 3.93 -4.93 2.97
N ALA A 98 3.50 -4.90 1.70
CA ALA A 98 2.98 -3.69 1.07
C ALA A 98 1.68 -3.20 1.72
N ILE A 99 0.75 -4.11 2.04
CA ILE A 99 -0.49 -3.79 2.76
C ILE A 99 -0.20 -3.29 4.18
N GLU A 100 0.72 -3.94 4.92
CA GLU A 100 1.12 -3.50 6.27
C GLU A 100 1.74 -2.10 6.22
N GLU A 101 2.57 -1.81 5.21
CA GLU A 101 3.18 -0.50 5.00
C GLU A 101 2.15 0.60 4.76
N ASP A 102 1.23 0.39 3.83
CA ASP A 102 0.16 1.34 3.54
C ASP A 102 -0.76 1.51 4.76
N ALA A 103 -1.04 0.43 5.50
CA ALA A 103 -1.81 0.48 6.73
C ALA A 103 -1.14 1.33 7.83
N ILE A 104 0.17 1.21 7.99
CA ILE A 104 0.95 2.10 8.85
C ILE A 104 0.82 3.54 8.37
N GLY A 105 0.99 3.79 7.07
CA GLY A 105 0.89 5.12 6.48
C GLY A 105 -0.46 5.79 6.72
N TYR A 106 -1.56 5.11 6.43
CA TYR A 106 -2.92 5.63 6.59
C TYR A 106 -3.28 5.87 8.05
N ARG A 107 -2.92 4.94 8.95
CA ARG A 107 -3.17 5.12 10.40
C ARG A 107 -2.47 6.36 10.96
N LEU A 108 -1.34 6.75 10.38
CA LEU A 108 -0.58 7.91 10.81
C LEU A 108 -1.09 9.21 10.21
N ARG A 109 -1.28 9.24 8.88
CA ARG A 109 -1.55 10.46 8.13
C ARG A 109 -3.04 10.77 8.00
N GLU A 110 -3.89 9.76 8.06
CA GLU A 110 -5.32 9.86 7.75
C GLU A 110 -6.20 9.30 8.88
N ARG A 111 -5.92 9.69 10.13
CA ARG A 111 -6.55 9.09 11.32
C ARG A 111 -8.08 9.04 11.29
N ASP A 112 -8.74 10.09 10.79
CA ASP A 112 -10.20 10.14 10.79
C ASP A 112 -10.79 9.27 9.68
N ILE A 113 -10.19 9.27 8.48
CA ILE A 113 -10.58 8.38 7.38
C ILE A 113 -10.30 6.92 7.77
N TRP A 114 -9.16 6.67 8.44
CA TRP A 114 -8.80 5.36 8.99
C TRP A 114 -9.88 4.81 9.91
N LYS A 115 -10.35 5.59 10.89
CA LYS A 115 -11.42 5.16 11.80
C LYS A 115 -12.69 4.76 11.04
N HIS A 116 -13.07 5.54 10.02
CA HIS A 116 -14.24 5.23 9.19
C HIS A 116 -14.03 3.94 8.40
N ALA A 117 -12.87 3.78 7.76
CA ALA A 117 -12.55 2.56 7.02
C ALA A 117 -12.51 1.32 7.91
N MET A 118 -11.97 1.43 9.12
CA MET A 118 -11.95 0.30 10.06
C MET A 118 -13.36 -0.10 10.49
N ALA A 119 -14.25 0.86 10.71
CA ALA A 119 -15.66 0.60 11.01
C ALA A 119 -16.38 -0.04 9.82
N PHE A 120 -16.06 0.37 8.59
CA PHE A 120 -16.56 -0.28 7.37
C PHE A 120 -16.09 -1.74 7.27
N TYR A 121 -14.79 -2.00 7.49
CA TYR A 121 -14.20 -3.34 7.41
C TYR A 121 -14.61 -4.29 8.52
N ALA A 122 -15.00 -3.78 9.69
CA ALA A 122 -15.55 -4.61 10.77
C ALA A 122 -16.81 -5.39 10.36
N ASN A 123 -17.51 -4.93 9.32
CA ASN A 123 -18.69 -5.60 8.77
C ASN A 123 -18.37 -6.65 7.68
N SER A 124 -17.11 -7.02 7.51
CA SER A 124 -16.72 -7.97 6.47
C SER A 124 -17.33 -9.36 6.69
N SER A 125 -17.82 -9.95 5.60
CA SER A 125 -18.13 -11.38 5.51
C SER A 125 -16.87 -12.24 5.70
N LYS A 126 -17.06 -13.56 5.82
CA LYS A 126 -15.94 -14.51 5.93
C LYS A 126 -15.00 -14.42 4.72
N ASN A 127 -13.76 -14.02 4.97
CA ASN A 127 -12.70 -13.93 3.96
C ASN A 127 -11.93 -15.24 3.81
N THR A 128 -11.40 -15.49 2.62
CA THR A 128 -10.41 -16.54 2.37
C THR A 128 -9.04 -16.09 2.89
N GLN A 129 -8.68 -14.84 2.62
CA GLN A 129 -7.52 -14.12 3.17
C GLN A 129 -7.92 -13.49 4.52
N SER A 130 -8.27 -14.34 5.49
CA SER A 130 -8.79 -13.90 6.79
C SER A 130 -7.83 -13.00 7.57
N ASP A 131 -6.54 -13.16 7.35
CA ASP A 131 -5.48 -12.47 8.08
C ASP A 131 -5.18 -11.06 7.53
N ILE A 132 -5.74 -10.67 6.37
CA ILE A 132 -5.51 -9.33 5.81
C ILE A 132 -6.14 -8.24 6.68
N LEU A 133 -7.38 -8.45 7.14
CA LEU A 133 -8.03 -7.48 8.02
C LEU A 133 -7.36 -7.45 9.40
N ASP A 134 -6.96 -8.61 9.93
CA ASP A 134 -6.21 -8.69 11.18
C ASP A 134 -4.89 -7.91 11.08
N LEU A 135 -4.13 -8.10 9.99
CA LEU A 135 -2.91 -7.36 9.70
C LEU A 135 -3.13 -5.85 9.74
N ILE A 136 -4.19 -5.36 9.10
CA ILE A 136 -4.54 -3.94 9.03
C ILE A 136 -4.98 -3.42 10.41
N PHE A 137 -5.83 -4.14 11.14
CA PHE A 137 -6.32 -3.74 12.46
C PHE A 137 -5.20 -3.71 13.52
N ASP A 138 -4.26 -4.64 13.42
CA ASP A 138 -3.18 -4.82 14.40
C ASP A 138 -2.03 -3.81 14.25
N VAL A 139 -2.00 -3.06 13.14
CA VAL A 139 -0.99 -2.03 12.91
C VAL A 139 -0.92 -1.08 14.10
N ASN A 140 0.23 -1.02 14.76
CA ASN A 140 0.40 -0.19 15.95
C ASN A 140 1.77 0.50 15.94
N ARG A 141 2.07 1.24 17.03
CA ARG A 141 3.35 1.96 17.16
C ARG A 141 4.57 1.05 16.98
N ARG A 142 4.48 -0.24 17.34
CA ARG A 142 5.57 -1.20 17.15
C ARG A 142 5.70 -1.64 15.69
N SER A 143 4.60 -1.75 14.96
CA SER A 143 4.60 -1.99 13.51
C SER A 143 5.35 -0.88 12.78
N TYR A 144 5.14 0.36 13.22
CA TYR A 144 5.87 1.53 12.72
C TYR A 144 7.40 1.43 12.89
N TYR A 145 7.89 1.21 14.12
CA TYR A 145 9.34 1.04 14.34
C TYR A 145 9.93 -0.14 13.54
N ARG A 146 9.17 -1.22 13.35
CA ARG A 146 9.59 -2.36 12.54
C ARG A 146 9.77 -1.94 11.08
N LEU A 147 8.79 -1.23 10.52
CA LEU A 147 8.82 -0.79 9.12
C LEU A 147 10.02 0.10 8.82
N PHE A 148 10.27 1.13 9.63
CA PHE A 148 11.42 2.02 9.43
C PHE A 148 12.75 1.27 9.51
N ARG A 149 12.88 0.35 10.48
CA ARG A 149 14.07 -0.48 10.60
C ARG A 149 14.26 -1.40 9.39
N ASP A 150 13.19 -1.95 8.85
CA ASP A 150 13.25 -2.91 7.75
C ASP A 150 13.46 -2.19 6.40
N GLN A 151 12.85 -1.02 6.17
CA GLN A 151 13.19 -0.10 5.07
C GLN A 151 14.66 0.34 5.12
N TYR A 152 15.17 0.72 6.29
CA TYR A 152 16.59 1.07 6.47
C TYR A 152 17.52 -0.10 6.10
N ARG A 153 17.17 -1.33 6.52
CA ARG A 153 17.95 -2.54 6.18
C ARG A 153 17.92 -2.82 4.68
N LEU A 154 16.78 -2.65 4.03
CA LEU A 154 16.65 -2.79 2.59
C LEU A 154 17.49 -1.73 1.87
N HIS A 155 17.37 -0.46 2.26
CA HIS A 155 18.17 0.64 1.71
C HIS A 155 19.68 0.37 1.83
N LYS A 156 20.14 -0.08 3.00
CA LYS A 156 21.54 -0.44 3.22
C LYS A 156 22.00 -1.61 2.33
N ARG A 157 21.14 -2.61 2.08
CA ARG A 157 21.45 -3.70 1.14
C ARG A 157 21.50 -3.22 -0.30
N PHE A 158 20.62 -2.32 -0.70
CA PHE A 158 20.63 -1.70 -2.04
C PHE A 158 21.85 -0.80 -2.27
N GLN A 159 22.25 0.00 -1.28
CA GLN A 159 23.50 0.77 -1.34
C GLN A 159 24.75 -0.11 -1.50
N GLN A 160 24.70 -1.35 -0.97
CA GLN A 160 25.80 -2.31 -1.09
C GLN A 160 25.81 -3.05 -2.44
N SER A 161 24.75 -2.97 -3.25
CA SER A 161 24.61 -3.67 -4.53
C SER A 161 24.81 -2.74 -5.74
N GLU A 162 26.05 -2.30 -6.02
CA GLU A 162 26.52 -1.56 -7.22
C GLU A 162 25.72 -0.31 -7.70
N HIS A 163 24.56 0.00 -7.12
CA HIS A 163 23.71 1.13 -7.42
C HIS A 163 23.89 2.12 -6.27
N VAL A 164 24.71 3.15 -6.51
CA VAL A 164 24.98 4.20 -5.53
C VAL A 164 23.74 5.08 -5.42
N LEU A 165 22.83 4.73 -4.52
CA LEU A 165 21.83 5.69 -4.03
C LEU A 165 22.56 6.80 -3.26
N PRO A 166 22.09 8.07 -3.33
CA PRO A 166 22.67 9.16 -2.56
C PRO A 166 22.75 8.79 -1.07
N ASN A 167 23.82 9.23 -0.41
CA ASN A 167 24.02 9.01 1.02
C ASN A 167 22.95 9.79 1.80
N CYS A 168 21.79 9.17 2.05
CA CYS A 168 20.77 9.73 2.91
C CYS A 168 21.13 9.45 4.38
N ASP A 169 20.92 10.44 5.24
CA ASP A 169 20.87 10.22 6.69
C ASP A 169 19.50 9.62 7.07
N CYS A 170 19.15 8.52 6.40
CA CYS A 170 17.83 7.91 6.46
C CYS A 170 17.45 7.47 7.89
N TRP A 171 18.43 7.30 8.80
CA TRP A 171 18.16 6.98 10.20
C TRP A 171 17.61 8.18 10.96
N ASN A 172 18.25 9.36 10.84
CA ASN A 172 17.77 10.56 11.52
C ASN A 172 16.46 11.05 10.91
N THR A 173 16.29 10.98 9.58
CA THR A 173 15.01 11.30 8.94
C THR A 173 13.88 10.38 9.40
N ALA A 174 14.14 9.07 9.49
CA ALA A 174 13.19 8.10 10.04
C ALA A 174 12.83 8.42 11.50
N GLN A 175 13.83 8.70 12.33
CA GLN A 175 13.67 9.05 13.73
C GLN A 175 12.87 10.35 13.92
N ASP A 176 13.13 11.38 13.11
CA ASP A 176 12.41 12.64 13.17
C ASP A 176 10.93 12.49 12.73
N GLU A 177 10.65 11.66 11.71
CA GLU A 177 9.28 11.30 11.35
C GLU A 177 8.57 10.56 12.49
N VAL A 178 9.29 9.64 13.18
CA VAL A 178 8.77 8.90 14.35
C VAL A 178 8.37 9.85 15.45
N ASP A 179 9.28 10.76 15.78
CA ASP A 179 9.16 11.62 16.94
C ASP A 179 8.12 12.74 16.67
N SER A 180 8.03 13.25 15.44
CA SER A 180 6.97 14.19 15.03
C SER A 180 5.55 13.61 15.14
N VAL A 181 5.41 12.30 14.93
CA VAL A 181 4.15 11.56 15.09
C VAL A 181 3.80 11.36 16.58
N LEU A 182 4.82 11.29 17.45
CA LEU A 182 4.66 11.09 18.89
C LEU A 182 4.31 12.37 19.64
N ASP A 183 4.77 13.53 19.17
CA ASP A 183 4.46 14.85 19.74
C ASP A 183 3.01 15.31 19.46
N LEU A 184 2.28 14.59 18.60
CA LEU A 184 0.86 14.80 18.32
C LEU A 184 -0.08 14.02 19.27
N LYS A 185 0.38 13.75 20.50
CA LYS A 185 -0.39 13.11 21.57
C LYS A 185 -1.15 14.11 22.42
#